data_AF-A0A2D9U309-F1
#
_entry.id   AF-A0A2D9U309-F1
#
_cell.length_a   1.000
_cell.length_b   1.000
_cell.length_c   1.000
_cell.angle_alpha   90.00
_cell.angle_beta   90.00
_cell.angle_gamma   90.00
#
_symmetry.space_group_name_H-M   'P 1'
#
loop_
_entity.id
_entity.type
_entity.pdbx_description
1 polymer ?
#
loop_
_entity_poly.entity_id
_entity_poly.type
_entity_poly.pdbx_seq_one_letter_code
_entity_poly.pdbx_strand_id
1 'polypeptide(L)'
;APAAYGLRDQMLRTMRYAYRHDEVLLKRVAQIAEGTGHADMIQDLNDIAILGRAHPEPLQVVGVGAEQLQQAATTADAMAELLAQVNGERAGGNSARVIRDQAYMHLKEAVDEIRACGQFVFWDNESRQEGYHSRYRRSQRRTTPSPEPITEETPA
;
A
#
# COMPACT_ATOMS: atom_id res chain seq x y z
N ALA A 1 7.43 -12.47 12.60
CA ALA A 1 8.05 -13.40 13.57
C ALA A 1 8.24 -12.68 14.91
N PRO A 2 7.74 -13.21 16.04
CA PRO A 2 7.85 -12.56 17.36
C PRO A 2 9.30 -12.44 17.86
N ALA A 3 10.20 -13.32 17.43
CA ALA A 3 11.61 -13.29 17.80
C ALA A 3 12.35 -12.03 17.32
N ALA A 4 12.03 -11.51 16.12
CA ALA A 4 12.67 -10.32 15.57
C ALA A 4 12.29 -9.04 16.36
N TYR A 5 11.02 -8.94 16.77
CA TYR A 5 10.57 -7.89 17.69
C TYR A 5 11.25 -7.99 19.06
N GLY A 6 11.36 -9.20 19.61
CA GLY A 6 12.07 -9.42 20.87
C GLY A 6 13.54 -9.00 20.80
N LEU A 7 14.24 -9.33 19.70
CA LEU A 7 15.62 -8.92 19.46
C LEU A 7 15.74 -7.39 19.41
N ARG A 8 14.87 -6.73 18.62
CA ARG A 8 14.84 -5.28 18.53
C ARG A 8 14.65 -4.63 19.90
N ASP A 9 13.63 -5.04 20.64
CA ASP A 9 13.28 -4.44 21.93
C ASP A 9 14.41 -4.64 22.97
N GLN A 10 15.02 -5.82 22.97
CA GLN A 10 16.19 -6.11 23.81
C GLN A 10 17.38 -5.21 23.46
N MET A 11 17.67 -5.03 22.17
CA MET A 11 18.78 -4.20 21.72
C MET A 11 18.54 -2.72 21.99
N LEU A 12 17.34 -2.19 21.72
CA LEU A 12 16.98 -0.81 22.06
C LEU A 12 17.11 -0.55 23.57
N ARG A 13 16.63 -1.47 24.41
CA ARG A 13 16.78 -1.35 25.87
C ARG A 13 18.25 -1.30 26.26
N THR A 14 19.07 -2.15 25.65
CA THR A 14 20.50 -2.24 25.95
C THR A 14 21.24 -0.98 25.50
N MET A 15 20.94 -0.47 24.30
CA MET A 15 21.49 0.78 23.78
C MET A 15 21.13 2.00 24.62
N ARG A 16 19.86 2.10 25.08
CA ARG A 16 19.45 3.17 26.01
C ARG A 16 20.27 3.18 27.30
N TYR A 17 20.62 2.01 27.81
CA TYR A 17 21.47 1.90 29.00
C TYR A 17 22.95 2.18 28.69
N ALA A 18 23.47 1.61 27.60
CA ALA A 18 24.87 1.78 27.19
C ALA A 18 25.19 3.26 26.90
N TYR A 19 24.30 3.94 26.19
CA TYR A 19 24.47 5.34 25.77
C TYR A 19 23.86 6.37 26.74
N ARG A 20 23.51 5.97 27.97
CA ARG A 20 22.80 6.83 28.95
C ARG A 20 23.45 8.19 29.27
N HIS A 21 24.75 8.33 29.00
CA HIS A 21 25.53 9.54 29.27
C HIS A 21 25.78 10.39 28.01
N ASP A 22 25.29 9.96 26.85
CA ASP A 22 25.39 10.67 25.58
C ASP A 22 23.99 11.00 25.06
N GLU A 23 23.57 12.25 25.27
CA GLU A 23 22.24 12.71 24.86
C GLU A 23 22.01 12.64 23.34
N VAL A 24 23.07 12.76 22.53
CA VAL A 24 22.95 12.70 21.07
C VAL A 24 22.64 11.26 20.64
N LEU A 25 23.36 10.29 21.20
CA LEU A 25 23.11 8.88 20.93
C LEU A 25 21.75 8.43 21.47
N LEU A 26 21.32 8.90 22.64
CA LEU A 26 19.98 8.61 23.16
C LEU A 26 18.86 9.12 22.25
N LYS A 27 19.00 10.34 21.70
CA LYS A 27 18.04 10.87 20.73
C LYS A 27 17.97 10.02 19.47
N ARG A 28 19.11 9.55 18.96
CA ARG A 28 19.14 8.61 17.83
C ARG A 28 18.45 7.29 18.16
N VAL A 29 18.74 6.70 19.32
CA VAL A 29 18.06 5.47 19.76
C VAL A 29 16.55 5.67 19.95
N ALA A 30 16.11 6.86 20.37
CA ALA A 30 14.69 7.19 20.45
C ALA A 30 14.04 7.26 19.06
N GLN A 31 14.68 7.92 18.10
CA GLN A 31 14.22 8.00 16.70
C GLN A 31 14.14 6.62 16.04
N ILE A 32 15.11 5.74 16.30
CA ILE A 32 15.10 4.35 15.82
C ILE A 32 13.94 3.55 16.42
N ALA A 33 13.38 3.96 17.58
CA ALA A 33 12.24 3.29 18.18
C ALA A 33 10.89 3.90 17.75
N GLU A 34 10.89 4.93 16.91
CA GLU A 34 9.68 5.55 16.38
C GLU A 34 9.15 4.74 15.20
N GLY A 35 7.82 4.59 15.14
CA GLY A 35 7.17 3.80 14.10
C GLY A 35 6.55 2.51 14.61
N THR A 36 5.74 1.89 13.75
CA THR A 36 5.02 0.67 14.06
C THR A 36 4.83 -0.17 12.80
N GLY A 37 5.22 -1.43 12.84
CA GLY A 37 4.95 -2.38 11.76
C GLY A 37 6.13 -3.29 11.50
N HIS A 38 6.01 -4.12 10.45
CA HIS A 38 7.09 -5.02 10.04
C HIS A 38 8.22 -4.26 9.32
N ALA A 39 7.87 -3.26 8.49
CA ALA A 39 8.85 -2.44 7.80
C ALA A 39 9.69 -1.63 8.79
N ASP A 40 9.05 -0.95 9.75
CA ASP A 40 9.75 -0.21 10.80
C ASP A 40 10.64 -1.15 11.63
N MET A 41 10.14 -2.30 12.10
CA MET A 41 10.96 -3.26 12.84
C MET A 41 12.21 -3.73 12.10
N ILE A 42 12.13 -3.91 10.78
CA ILE A 42 13.27 -4.26 9.93
C ILE A 42 14.28 -3.11 9.88
N GLN A 43 13.79 -1.89 9.67
CA GLN A 43 14.61 -0.69 9.65
C GLN A 43 15.29 -0.46 11.00
N ASP A 44 14.54 -0.59 12.11
CA ASP A 44 15.04 -0.43 13.47
C ASP A 44 16.24 -1.35 13.73
N LEU A 45 16.15 -2.61 13.33
CA LEU A 45 17.23 -3.60 13.48
C LEU A 45 18.48 -3.24 12.67
N ASN A 46 18.30 -2.67 11.47
CA ASN A 46 19.41 -2.23 10.64
C ASN A 46 20.08 -0.98 11.24
N ASP A 47 19.29 0.00 11.65
CA ASP A 47 19.79 1.25 12.24
C ASP A 47 20.48 0.99 13.58
N ILE A 48 19.99 0.04 14.38
CA ILE A 48 20.68 -0.50 15.56
C ILE A 48 22.05 -1.06 15.17
N ALA A 49 22.14 -1.93 14.16
CA ALA A 49 23.41 -2.51 13.75
C ALA A 49 24.41 -1.43 13.30
N ILE A 50 23.96 -0.43 12.53
CA ILE A 50 24.79 0.68 12.04
C ILE A 50 25.25 1.56 13.21
N LEU A 51 24.32 2.02 14.07
CA LEU A 51 24.63 2.89 15.19
C LEU A 51 25.58 2.22 16.18
N GLY A 52 25.35 0.94 16.49
CA GLY A 52 26.17 0.17 17.40
C GLY A 52 27.60 -0.07 16.87
N ARG A 53 27.77 -0.23 15.56
CA ARG A 53 29.09 -0.35 14.93
C ARG A 53 29.85 0.97 14.89
N ALA A 54 29.13 2.09 14.75
CA ALA A 54 29.73 3.42 14.75
C ALA A 54 30.18 3.86 16.15
N HIS A 55 29.53 3.37 17.21
CA HIS A 55 29.83 3.71 18.60
C HIS A 55 29.90 2.45 19.49
N PRO A 56 30.92 1.60 19.31
CA PRO A 56 31.00 0.29 19.94
C PRO A 56 31.46 0.32 21.40
N GLU A 57 32.23 1.32 21.83
CA GLU A 57 32.90 1.32 23.14
C GLU A 57 31.89 1.25 24.31
N PRO A 58 30.80 2.05 24.35
CA PRO A 58 29.81 1.95 25.42
C PRO A 58 29.04 0.62 25.41
N LEU A 59 28.89 0.00 24.24
CA LEU A 59 28.19 -1.28 24.07
C LEU A 59 29.03 -2.47 24.57
N GLN A 60 30.33 -2.46 24.31
CA GLN A 60 31.25 -3.49 24.77
C GLN A 60 31.28 -3.58 26.30
N VAL A 61 31.20 -2.44 26.99
CA VAL A 61 31.12 -2.38 28.47
C VAL A 61 29.89 -3.11 29.01
N VAL A 62 28.79 -3.12 28.25
CA VAL A 62 27.53 -3.78 28.62
C VAL A 62 27.47 -5.23 28.06
N GLY A 63 28.56 -5.71 27.46
CA GLY A 63 28.66 -7.07 26.92
C GLY A 63 28.02 -7.26 25.54
N VAL A 64 27.71 -6.16 24.84
CA VAL A 64 27.26 -6.21 23.44
C VAL A 64 28.47 -6.08 22.53
N GLY A 65 28.78 -7.17 21.83
CA GLY A 65 29.84 -7.28 20.83
C GLY A 65 29.33 -7.25 19.39
N ALA A 66 30.29 -7.34 18.47
CA ALA A 66 30.02 -7.31 17.03
C ALA A 66 29.08 -8.45 16.57
N GLU A 67 29.07 -9.59 17.24
CA GLU A 67 28.20 -10.72 16.90
C GLU A 67 26.71 -10.40 17.06
N GLN A 68 26.30 -9.75 18.16
CA GLN A 68 24.88 -9.40 18.34
C GLN A 68 24.44 -8.31 17.36
N LEU A 69 25.34 -7.38 17.02
CA LEU A 69 25.09 -6.37 15.98
C LEU A 69 24.99 -7.02 14.58
N GLN A 70 25.81 -8.03 14.30
CA GLN A 70 25.71 -8.81 13.07
C GLN A 70 24.42 -9.62 13.02
N GLN A 71 24.00 -10.20 14.15
CA GLN A 71 22.72 -10.91 14.26
C GLN A 71 21.54 -9.97 13.95
N ALA A 72 21.57 -8.73 14.43
CA ALA A 72 20.53 -7.73 14.13
C ALA A 72 20.44 -7.45 12.63
N ALA A 73 21.58 -7.18 11.98
CA ALA A 73 21.64 -6.93 10.54
C ALA A 73 21.14 -8.14 9.73
N THR A 74 21.63 -9.34 10.02
CA THR A 74 21.21 -10.56 9.32
C THR A 74 19.73 -10.87 9.54
N THR A 75 19.19 -10.57 10.73
CA THR A 75 17.76 -10.72 11.01
C THR A 75 16.93 -9.71 10.20
N ALA A 76 17.39 -8.47 10.08
CA ALA A 76 16.74 -7.44 9.26
C ALA A 76 16.67 -7.88 7.79
N ASP A 77 17.79 -8.32 7.22
CA ASP A 77 17.86 -8.79 5.82
C ASP A 77 16.90 -9.97 5.57
N ALA A 78 16.90 -10.97 6.45
CA ALA A 78 16.01 -12.12 6.34
C ALA A 78 14.52 -11.74 6.43
N MET A 79 14.18 -10.79 7.30
CA MET A 79 12.80 -10.30 7.43
C MET A 79 12.39 -9.41 6.25
N ALA A 80 13.31 -8.64 5.67
CA ALA A 80 13.07 -7.87 4.44
C ALA A 80 12.74 -8.79 3.27
N GLU A 81 13.51 -9.85 3.09
CA GLU A 81 13.28 -10.87 2.05
C GLU A 81 11.93 -11.56 2.24
N LEU A 82 11.60 -11.98 3.46
CA LEU A 82 10.29 -12.60 3.76
C LEU A 82 9.14 -11.63 3.50
N LEU A 83 9.27 -10.36 3.90
CA LEU A 83 8.26 -9.34 3.66
C LEU A 83 8.06 -9.10 2.16
N ALA A 84 9.15 -9.09 1.38
CA ALA A 84 9.11 -8.98 -0.07
C ALA A 84 8.41 -10.19 -0.71
N GLN A 85 8.69 -11.42 -0.26
CA GLN A 85 8.04 -12.63 -0.75
C GLN A 85 6.53 -12.61 -0.47
N VAL A 86 6.11 -12.29 0.75
CA VAL A 86 4.69 -12.23 1.13
C VAL A 86 3.94 -11.15 0.32
N ASN A 87 4.57 -9.99 0.11
CA ASN A 87 3.96 -8.93 -0.69
C ASN A 87 3.98 -9.24 -2.19
N GLY A 88 5.02 -9.91 -2.70
CA GLY A 88 5.14 -10.37 -4.07
C GLY A 88 4.12 -11.45 -4.43
N GLU A 89 3.91 -12.42 -3.54
CA GLU A 89 2.87 -13.44 -3.68
C GLU A 89 1.47 -12.83 -3.71
N ARG A 90 1.21 -11.80 -2.89
CA ARG A 90 -0.06 -11.05 -2.93
C ARG A 90 -0.25 -10.27 -4.22
N ALA A 91 0.81 -9.74 -4.82
CA ALA A 91 0.72 -9.04 -6.11
C ALA A 91 0.27 -9.99 -7.26
N GLY A 92 0.57 -11.28 -7.16
CA GLY A 92 0.06 -12.33 -8.07
C GLY A 92 -1.45 -12.58 -7.97
N GLY A 93 -2.10 -12.14 -6.89
CA GLY A 93 -3.54 -12.36 -6.63
C GLY A 93 -4.50 -11.52 -7.48
N ASN A 94 -4.01 -10.59 -8.31
CA ASN A 94 -4.87 -9.69 -9.09
C ASN A 94 -5.27 -10.25 -10.46
N SER A 95 -4.79 -11.45 -10.85
CA SER A 95 -5.14 -12.09 -12.12
C SER A 95 -6.64 -12.33 -12.25
N ALA A 96 -7.31 -12.75 -11.17
CA ALA A 96 -8.76 -12.93 -11.14
C ALA A 96 -9.53 -11.63 -11.37
N ARG A 97 -9.02 -10.48 -10.89
CA ARG A 97 -9.63 -9.17 -11.16
C ARG A 97 -9.41 -8.76 -12.61
N VAL A 98 -8.20 -8.94 -13.14
CA VAL A 98 -7.90 -8.62 -14.54
C VAL A 98 -8.77 -9.43 -15.50
N ILE A 99 -8.91 -10.73 -15.27
CA ILE A 99 -9.78 -11.62 -16.07
C ILE A 99 -11.24 -11.17 -15.95
N ARG A 100 -11.70 -10.81 -14.74
CA ARG A 100 -13.06 -10.30 -14.54
C ARG A 100 -13.31 -9.00 -15.29
N ASP A 101 -12.37 -8.06 -15.23
CA ASP A 101 -12.49 -6.75 -15.87
C ASP A 101 -12.49 -6.90 -17.40
N GLN A 102 -11.67 -7.81 -17.94
CA GLN A 102 -11.66 -8.17 -19.37
C GLN A 102 -12.98 -8.83 -19.81
N ALA A 103 -13.48 -9.82 -19.05
CA ALA A 103 -14.75 -10.48 -19.34
C ALA A 103 -15.93 -9.49 -19.28
N TYR A 104 -15.92 -8.57 -18.32
CA TYR A 104 -16.91 -7.49 -18.23
C TYR A 104 -16.86 -6.58 -19.47
N MET A 105 -15.67 -6.22 -19.96
CA MET A 105 -15.53 -5.37 -21.16
C MET A 105 -16.17 -6.05 -22.38
N HIS A 106 -15.84 -7.31 -22.65
CA HIS A 106 -16.42 -8.04 -23.79
C HIS A 106 -17.93 -8.22 -23.67
N LEU A 107 -18.43 -8.50 -22.46
CA LEU A 107 -19.87 -8.55 -22.22
C LEU A 107 -20.52 -7.18 -22.47
N LYS A 108 -19.87 -6.10 -22.07
CA LYS A 108 -20.36 -4.73 -22.27
C LYS A 108 -20.48 -4.38 -23.74
N GLU A 109 -19.46 -4.70 -24.53
CA GLU A 109 -19.42 -4.49 -25.98
C GLU A 109 -20.57 -5.23 -26.66
N ALA A 110 -20.70 -6.55 -26.42
CA ALA A 110 -21.75 -7.37 -27.02
C ALA A 110 -23.16 -6.87 -26.65
N VAL A 111 -23.37 -6.52 -25.38
CA VAL A 111 -24.67 -6.02 -24.92
C VAL A 111 -24.99 -4.63 -25.49
N ASP A 112 -24.00 -3.76 -25.63
CA ASP A 112 -24.22 -2.45 -26.23
C ASP A 112 -24.55 -2.56 -27.72
N GLU A 113 -23.90 -3.47 -28.45
CA GLU A 113 -24.20 -3.73 -29.85
C GLU A 113 -25.63 -4.26 -30.03
N ILE A 114 -26.04 -5.24 -29.21
CA ILE A 114 -27.42 -5.76 -29.21
C ILE A 114 -28.43 -4.64 -28.93
N ARG A 115 -28.12 -3.72 -28.00
CA ARG A 115 -28.98 -2.58 -27.68
C ARG A 115 -29.06 -1.56 -28.81
N ALA A 116 -27.94 -1.26 -29.45
CA ALA A 116 -27.90 -0.35 -30.60
C ALA A 116 -28.72 -0.93 -31.76
N CYS A 117 -28.52 -2.21 -32.07
CA CYS A 117 -29.29 -2.92 -33.09
C CYS A 117 -30.79 -2.94 -32.75
N GLY A 118 -31.17 -3.25 -31.50
CA GLY A 118 -32.57 -3.24 -31.09
C GLY A 118 -33.22 -1.85 -31.19
N GLN A 119 -32.49 -0.79 -30.81
CA GLN A 119 -32.98 0.59 -30.96
C GLN A 119 -33.14 0.98 -32.44
N PHE A 120 -32.24 0.51 -33.31
CA PHE A 120 -32.31 0.72 -34.75
C PHE A 120 -33.47 -0.04 -35.40
N VAL A 121 -33.66 -1.32 -35.08
CA VAL A 121 -34.72 -2.16 -35.68
C VAL A 121 -36.11 -1.74 -35.20
N PHE A 122 -36.27 -1.43 -33.91
CA PHE A 122 -37.56 -1.09 -33.31
C PHE A 122 -37.79 0.42 -33.18
N TRP A 123 -37.21 1.21 -34.09
CA TRP A 123 -37.31 2.67 -34.04
C TRP A 123 -38.76 3.20 -34.11
N ASP A 124 -39.66 2.47 -34.77
CA ASP A 124 -41.09 2.81 -34.92
C ASP A 124 -42.00 2.04 -33.93
N ASN A 125 -41.42 1.26 -33.01
CA ASN A 125 -42.17 0.50 -32.01
C ASN A 125 -41.67 0.78 -30.60
N GLU A 126 -42.21 1.85 -30.01
CA GLU A 126 -41.83 2.38 -28.69
C GLU A 126 -41.92 1.31 -27.60
N SER A 127 -42.95 0.45 -27.63
CA SER A 127 -43.15 -0.64 -26.65
C SER A 127 -42.01 -1.66 -26.66
N ARG A 128 -41.41 -1.93 -27.83
CA ARG A 128 -40.29 -2.88 -27.98
C ARG A 128 -38.95 -2.19 -27.76
N GLN A 129 -38.84 -0.91 -28.12
CA GLN A 129 -37.62 -0.12 -27.98
C GLN A 129 -37.23 0.10 -26.52
N GLU A 130 -38.20 0.20 -25.60
CA GLU A 130 -37.94 0.42 -24.17
C GLU A 130 -37.00 -0.63 -23.56
N GLY A 131 -37.11 -1.89 -24.00
CA GLY A 131 -36.27 -3.00 -23.52
C GLY A 131 -34.78 -2.86 -23.86
N TYR A 132 -34.44 -2.04 -24.85
CA TYR A 132 -33.06 -1.83 -25.31
C TYR A 132 -32.40 -0.59 -24.69
N HIS A 133 -33.10 0.12 -23.79
CA HIS A 133 -32.51 1.19 -23.01
C HIS A 133 -31.94 0.69 -21.67
N SER A 134 -30.77 1.20 -21.31
CA SER A 134 -30.17 0.91 -20.00
C SER A 134 -30.85 1.72 -18.91
N ARG A 135 -31.66 1.05 -18.06
CA ARG A 135 -32.32 1.66 -16.88
C ARG A 135 -31.31 2.35 -15.95
N TYR A 136 -30.16 1.70 -15.71
CA TYR A 136 -29.07 2.25 -14.89
C TYR A 136 -28.48 3.56 -15.47
N ARG A 137 -28.23 3.62 -16.78
CA ARG A 137 -27.76 4.87 -17.42
C ARG A 137 -28.81 5.98 -17.37
N ARG A 138 -30.10 5.62 -17.46
CA ARG A 138 -31.20 6.59 -17.34
C ARG A 138 -31.32 7.15 -15.93
N SER A 139 -31.13 6.34 -14.88
CA SER A 139 -31.11 6.82 -13.50
C SER A 139 -29.89 7.69 -13.19
N GLN A 140 -28.69 7.31 -13.66
CA GLN A 140 -27.47 8.09 -13.48
C GLN A 140 -27.56 9.49 -14.12
N ARG A 141 -28.10 9.59 -15.33
CA ARG A 141 -28.30 10.88 -16.02
C ARG A 141 -29.31 11.81 -15.34
N ARG A 142 -30.25 11.25 -14.57
CA ARG A 142 -31.22 12.05 -13.80
C ARG A 142 -30.59 12.66 -12.54
N THR A 143 -29.54 12.03 -12.00
CA THR A 143 -28.83 12.50 -10.81
C THR A 143 -27.70 13.48 -11.12
N THR A 144 -27.21 13.55 -12.36
CA THR A 144 -26.23 14.56 -12.77
C THR A 144 -26.95 15.81 -13.27
N PRO A 145 -26.82 16.98 -12.61
CA PRO A 145 -27.41 18.21 -13.13
C PRO A 145 -26.80 18.53 -14.50
N SER A 146 -27.67 18.84 -15.46
CA SER A 146 -27.24 19.22 -16.81
C SER A 146 -26.47 20.55 -16.70
N PRO A 147 -25.29 20.70 -17.34
CA PRO A 147 -24.55 21.96 -17.32
C PRO A 147 -25.44 23.07 -17.89
N GLU A 148 -25.52 24.19 -17.16
CA GLU A 148 -26.32 25.35 -17.57
C GLU A 148 -25.83 25.88 -18.93
N PRO A 149 -26.75 26.28 -19.83
CA PRO A 149 -26.37 26.84 -21.11
C PRO A 149 -25.62 28.16 -20.88
N ILE A 150 -24.37 28.20 -21.32
CA ILE A 150 -23.51 29.39 -21.28
C ILE A 150 -24.19 30.46 -22.14
N THR A 151 -24.78 31.46 -21.52
CA THR A 151 -25.36 32.62 -22.21
C THR A 151 -24.20 33.57 -22.52
N GLU A 152 -23.66 33.52 -23.73
CA GLU A 152 -22.72 34.54 -24.21
C GLU A 152 -23.51 35.84 -24.41
N GLU A 153 -23.54 36.69 -23.38
CA GLU A 153 -23.93 38.08 -23.54
C GLU A 153 -22.92 38.76 -24.46
N THR A 154 -23.34 39.02 -25.70
CA THR A 154 -22.56 39.79 -26.67
C THR A 154 -22.69 41.27 -26.28
N PRO A 155 -21.61 41.98 -25.90
CA PRO A 155 -21.71 43.40 -25.57
C PRO A 155 -21.88 44.22 -26.85
N ALA A 156 -22.77 45.21 -26.77
CA ALA A 156 -23.11 46.16 -27.83
C ALA A 156 -22.05 47.24 -28.05
#